data_AF-A0A7J0DGW7-F1
#
_entry.id   AF-A0A7J0DGW7-F1
#
_cell.length_a   1.000
_cell.length_b   1.000
_cell.length_c   1.000
_cell.angle_alpha   90.00
_cell.angle_beta   90.00
_cell.angle_gamma   90.00
#
_symmetry.space_group_name_H-M   'P 1'
#
loop_
_entity.id
_entity.type
_entity.pdbx_description
1 polymer ?
#
loop_
_entity_poly.entity_id
_entity_poly.type
_entity_poly.pdbx_seq_one_letter_code
_entity_poly.pdbx_strand_id
1 'polypeptide(L)'
;MVAALIASGASAGAVTDPNPQDPTGKTPAFIAATSGHKGLAGYLSEVALTSHLSSLTLEENEKSKGSADVEAENAVNSISQTSLATDEDEASLKDTLEAVRNAAQAASRIQAAFREHSFRKRQQREVAAAAAAGSEDEYNILANDITGLSAASKLAFGNARDYNTAALAIQKKYRGWKGRKNYIAIRHKVVKIQLNVRGQKNCSYASCIDRLMSVRGYQTRKQYKIFCWAVSVLEKIVLRWRRKGVGLRGFRPEMESIDESEDEDILKLFRKQKVDKAINEAVSRVLSMVDSLEARKQYRRLLERYRQVKVIRLHTSF
;
A
#
# COMPACT_ATOMS: atom_id res chain seq x y z
N MET A 1 13.09 14.56 33.61
CA MET A 1 12.14 13.42 33.68
C MET A 1 12.36 12.45 32.52
N VAL A 2 12.30 12.87 31.26
CA VAL A 2 12.49 11.99 30.08
C VAL A 2 13.78 11.16 30.12
N ALA A 3 14.93 11.78 30.39
CA ALA A 3 16.21 11.08 30.50
C ALA A 3 16.21 9.96 31.57
N ALA A 4 15.51 10.18 32.68
CA ALA A 4 15.38 9.18 33.75
C ALA A 4 14.45 8.03 33.35
N LEU A 5 13.37 8.31 32.63
CA LEU A 5 12.46 7.28 32.11
C LEU A 5 13.15 6.38 31.09
N ILE A 6 13.92 6.97 30.17
CA ILE A 6 14.69 6.20 29.18
C ILE A 6 15.79 5.39 29.88
N ALA A 7 16.50 5.97 30.85
CA ALA A 7 17.44 5.22 31.68
C ALA A 7 16.77 4.11 32.49
N SER A 8 15.47 4.23 32.79
CA SER A 8 14.66 3.22 33.46
C SER A 8 14.21 2.08 32.54
N GLY A 9 14.40 2.21 31.22
CA GLY A 9 14.01 1.23 30.21
C GLY A 9 12.72 1.57 29.45
N ALA A 10 12.23 2.81 29.55
CA ALA A 10 11.06 3.22 28.76
C ALA A 10 11.38 3.22 27.25
N SER A 11 10.49 2.66 26.45
CA SER A 11 10.65 2.63 24.99
C SER A 11 10.41 4.02 24.37
N ALA A 12 11.44 4.58 23.74
CA ALA A 12 11.34 5.85 23.01
C ALA A 12 10.51 5.75 21.71
N GLY A 13 10.30 4.52 21.21
CA GLY A 13 9.49 4.23 20.03
C GLY A 13 8.02 3.90 20.33
N ALA A 14 7.62 3.85 21.60
CA ALA A 14 6.24 3.59 21.98
C ALA A 14 5.29 4.65 21.38
N VAL A 15 4.12 4.25 20.94
CA VAL A 15 3.16 5.12 20.27
C VAL A 15 1.91 5.29 21.14
N THR A 16 1.30 6.48 21.15
CA THR A 16 0.04 6.71 21.86
C THR A 16 -1.11 5.88 21.29
N ASP A 17 -2.16 5.66 22.08
CA ASP A 17 -3.35 4.94 21.63
C ASP A 17 -3.97 5.58 20.37
N PRO A 18 -4.40 4.76 19.39
CA PRO A 18 -5.06 5.26 18.19
C PRO A 18 -6.32 6.05 18.52
N ASN A 19 -6.49 7.20 17.90
CA ASN A 19 -7.70 8.01 18.03
C ASN A 19 -8.23 8.40 16.63
N PRO A 20 -9.48 8.89 16.49
CA PRO A 20 -10.03 9.24 15.18
C PRO A 20 -9.24 10.32 14.41
N GLN A 21 -8.48 11.17 15.11
CA GLN A 21 -7.58 12.16 14.51
C GLN A 21 -6.22 11.55 14.13
N ASP A 22 -5.75 10.54 14.88
CA ASP A 22 -4.48 9.86 14.71
C ASP A 22 -4.66 8.33 14.69
N PRO A 23 -5.06 7.72 13.55
CA PRO A 23 -5.36 6.29 13.48
C PRO A 23 -4.14 5.39 13.69
N THR A 24 -2.93 5.94 13.58
CA THR A 24 -1.67 5.21 13.82
C THR A 24 -1.03 5.57 15.16
N GLY A 25 -1.62 6.48 15.93
CA GLY A 25 -1.03 7.09 17.11
C GLY A 25 0.18 7.99 16.81
N LYS A 26 0.70 8.67 17.84
CA LYS A 26 1.83 9.61 17.76
C LYS A 26 3.01 9.12 18.60
N THR A 27 4.23 9.30 18.07
CA THR A 27 5.45 8.99 18.82
C THR A 27 5.80 10.13 19.80
N PRO A 28 6.51 9.84 20.91
CA PRO A 28 7.02 10.85 21.83
C PRO A 28 7.87 11.91 21.11
N ALA A 29 8.67 11.49 20.15
CA ALA A 29 9.45 12.38 19.30
C ALA A 29 8.56 13.33 18.46
N PHE A 30 7.46 12.83 17.90
CA PHE A 30 6.49 13.64 17.18
C PHE A 30 5.86 14.69 18.08
N ILE A 31 5.40 14.28 19.28
CA ILE A 31 4.77 15.19 20.26
C ILE A 31 5.76 16.28 20.72
N ALA A 32 7.02 15.91 20.97
CA ALA A 32 8.07 16.86 21.33
C ALA A 32 8.33 17.87 20.20
N ALA A 33 8.37 17.40 18.94
CA ALA A 33 8.57 18.27 17.79
C ALA A 33 7.40 19.25 17.60
N THR A 34 6.14 18.78 17.71
CA THR A 34 4.96 19.65 17.61
C THR A 34 4.86 20.65 18.76
N SER A 35 5.44 20.33 19.92
CA SER A 35 5.50 21.23 21.07
C SER A 35 6.66 22.24 20.99
N GLY A 36 7.48 22.21 19.92
CA GLY A 36 8.62 23.11 19.72
C GLY A 36 9.93 22.64 20.36
N HIS A 37 9.96 21.50 21.04
CA HIS A 37 11.17 20.94 21.67
C HIS A 37 11.98 20.11 20.68
N LYS A 38 12.64 20.77 19.73
CA LYS A 38 13.40 20.12 18.65
C LYS A 38 14.56 19.25 19.16
N GLY A 39 15.30 19.69 20.18
CA GLY A 39 16.42 18.91 20.73
C GLY A 39 15.96 17.63 21.45
N LEU A 40 14.82 17.72 22.15
CA LEU A 40 14.17 16.56 22.76
C LEU A 40 13.64 15.59 21.71
N ALA A 41 13.01 16.12 20.65
CA ALA A 41 12.51 15.31 19.54
C ALA A 41 13.63 14.56 18.82
N GLY A 42 14.77 15.23 18.59
CA GLY A 42 15.98 14.62 18.04
C GLY A 42 16.52 13.51 18.93
N TYR A 43 16.71 13.77 20.23
CA TYR A 43 17.16 12.75 21.19
C TYR A 43 16.25 11.51 21.20
N LEU A 44 14.93 11.71 21.27
CA LEU A 44 13.96 10.61 21.26
C LEU A 44 13.98 9.82 19.95
N SER A 45 14.20 10.50 18.82
CA SER A 45 14.28 9.86 17.50
C SER A 45 15.55 9.01 17.36
N GLU A 46 16.69 9.51 17.83
CA GLU A 46 17.95 8.75 17.84
C GLU A 46 17.86 7.52 18.75
N VAL A 47 17.37 7.68 19.98
CA VAL A 47 17.20 6.58 20.93
C VAL A 47 16.21 5.54 20.40
N ALA A 48 15.13 5.96 19.74
CA ALA A 48 14.17 5.05 19.11
C ALA A 48 14.82 4.23 17.98
N LEU A 49 15.62 4.87 17.12
CA LEU A 49 16.31 4.18 16.01
C LEU A 49 17.36 3.20 16.53
N THR A 50 18.20 3.61 17.47
CA THR A 50 19.26 2.77 18.05
C THR A 50 18.69 1.61 18.86
N SER A 51 17.61 1.84 19.63
CA SER A 51 16.89 0.78 20.34
C SER A 51 16.16 -0.19 19.40
N HIS A 52 15.66 0.30 18.26
CA HIS A 52 15.04 -0.58 17.26
C HIS A 52 16.08 -1.46 16.57
N LEU A 53 17.27 -0.90 16.29
CA LEU A 53 18.39 -1.66 15.75
C LEU A 53 18.89 -2.73 16.73
N SER A 54 19.04 -2.42 18.02
CA SER A 54 19.44 -3.41 19.01
C SER A 54 18.41 -4.54 19.14
N SER A 55 17.12 -4.22 19.05
CA SER A 55 16.06 -5.24 19.02
C SER A 55 16.14 -6.13 17.78
N LEU A 56 16.43 -5.58 16.60
CA LEU A 56 16.55 -6.36 15.36
C LEU A 56 17.79 -7.26 15.34
N THR A 57 18.92 -6.75 15.81
CA THR A 57 20.19 -7.52 15.87
C THR A 57 20.11 -8.68 16.87
N LEU A 58 19.42 -8.52 18.00
CA LEU A 58 19.13 -9.64 18.91
C LEU A 58 18.28 -10.72 18.23
N GLU A 59 17.24 -10.32 17.52
CA GLU A 59 16.34 -11.20 16.76
C GLU A 59 17.04 -11.91 15.58
N GLU A 60 18.06 -11.29 14.99
CA GLU A 60 18.92 -11.90 13.97
C GLU A 60 19.87 -12.92 14.61
N ASN A 61 20.57 -12.56 15.69
CA ASN A 61 21.49 -13.43 16.42
C ASN A 61 20.82 -14.69 17.00
N GLU A 62 19.55 -14.61 17.43
CA GLU A 62 18.77 -15.78 17.84
C GLU A 62 18.44 -16.73 16.67
N LYS A 63 18.36 -16.19 15.44
CA LYS A 63 18.09 -16.95 14.21
C LYS A 63 19.37 -17.39 13.48
N SER A 64 20.52 -16.77 13.76
CA SER A 64 21.85 -17.11 13.25
C SER A 64 22.81 -17.42 14.39
N LYS A 65 22.65 -18.61 15.00
CA LYS A 65 23.69 -19.17 15.88
C LYS A 65 24.85 -19.68 15.00
N GLY A 66 25.62 -18.75 14.45
CA GLY A 66 26.79 -19.02 13.61
C GLY A 66 26.95 -18.02 12.46
N SER A 67 27.59 -16.88 12.73
CA SER A 67 28.59 -16.26 11.85
C SER A 67 29.09 -14.99 12.53
N ALA A 68 30.41 -14.84 12.56
CA ALA A 68 31.13 -13.75 13.20
C ALA A 68 30.77 -12.39 12.62
N ASP A 69 30.44 -11.44 13.50
CA ASP A 69 30.69 -10.00 13.29
C ASP A 69 30.65 -9.30 14.66
N VAL A 70 31.75 -9.42 15.41
CA VAL A 70 32.03 -8.66 16.65
C VAL A 70 32.93 -7.46 16.35
N GLU A 71 33.25 -7.19 15.09
CA GLU A 71 34.37 -6.30 14.73
C GLU A 71 33.94 -4.94 14.15
N ALA A 72 32.73 -4.47 14.48
CA ALA A 72 32.28 -3.11 14.15
C ALA A 72 31.92 -2.25 15.38
N GLU A 73 31.83 -2.83 16.58
CA GLU A 73 31.51 -2.08 17.80
C GLU A 73 32.75 -1.61 18.58
N ASN A 74 33.92 -2.19 18.32
CA ASN A 74 35.18 -1.81 18.99
C ASN A 74 35.95 -0.65 18.32
N ALA A 75 35.53 -0.18 17.14
CA ALA A 75 36.24 0.88 16.42
C ALA A 75 35.79 2.32 16.75
N VAL A 76 34.72 2.50 17.54
CA VAL A 76 34.22 3.86 17.90
C VAL A 76 34.69 4.31 19.30
N ASN A 77 35.34 3.43 20.06
CA ASN A 77 35.90 3.74 21.38
C ASN A 77 37.35 4.27 21.35
N SER A 78 37.92 4.55 20.18
CA SER A 78 39.29 5.06 20.07
C SER A 78 39.38 6.42 19.37
N ILE A 79 38.56 7.38 19.78
CA ILE A 79 38.88 8.81 19.64
C ILE A 79 38.51 9.51 20.94
N SER A 80 39.31 9.26 21.97
CA SER A 80 39.48 10.20 23.08
C SER A 80 40.89 10.75 23.00
N GLN A 81 41.01 12.06 23.27
CA GLN A 81 42.19 12.94 23.15
C GLN A 81 42.34 13.48 21.71
N THR A 82 42.14 14.77 21.42
CA THR A 82 42.69 15.95 22.08
C THR A 82 41.97 17.23 21.59
N SER A 83 41.46 18.06 22.50
CA SER A 83 41.54 19.54 22.41
C SER A 83 40.88 20.15 23.65
N LEU A 84 41.73 20.58 24.59
CA LEU A 84 41.40 21.58 25.61
C LEU A 84 41.06 22.91 24.93
N ALA A 85 39.94 23.51 25.35
CA ALA A 85 39.44 24.86 25.01
C ALA A 85 38.95 25.00 23.55
N THR A 86 37.82 25.60 23.18
CA THR A 86 36.99 26.69 23.74
C THR A 86 35.59 26.62 23.09
N ASP A 87 34.57 27.20 23.74
CA ASP A 87 33.15 27.30 23.34
C ASP A 87 32.26 26.04 23.51
N GLU A 88 31.38 26.12 24.52
CA GLU A 88 30.25 25.21 24.77
C GLU A 88 29.44 24.93 23.49
N ASP A 89 29.33 25.91 22.60
CA ASP A 89 28.57 25.80 21.37
C ASP A 89 29.21 24.83 20.37
N GLU A 90 30.55 24.78 20.27
CA GLU A 90 31.27 23.88 19.36
C GLU A 90 31.09 22.42 19.79
N ALA A 91 31.23 22.16 21.08
CA ALA A 91 31.03 20.84 21.59
C ALA A 91 29.55 20.41 21.36
N SER A 92 28.57 21.31 21.51
CA SER A 92 27.15 20.95 21.39
C SER A 92 26.80 20.53 19.96
N LEU A 93 27.48 21.16 19.00
CA LEU A 93 27.42 20.78 17.60
C LEU A 93 28.06 19.41 17.38
N LYS A 94 29.24 19.12 17.95
CA LYS A 94 29.89 17.79 17.86
C LYS A 94 28.96 16.67 18.35
N ASP A 95 28.34 16.83 19.52
CA ASP A 95 27.42 15.82 20.08
C ASP A 95 26.20 15.58 19.18
N THR A 96 25.64 16.65 18.59
CA THR A 96 24.50 16.50 17.67
C THR A 96 24.88 15.92 16.31
N LEU A 97 26.10 16.15 15.83
CA LEU A 97 26.59 15.52 14.59
C LEU A 97 26.86 14.02 14.80
N GLU A 98 27.33 13.64 15.97
CA GLU A 98 27.44 12.22 16.37
C GLU A 98 26.06 11.56 16.38
N ALA A 99 25.05 12.23 16.97
CA ALA A 99 23.67 11.76 16.95
C ALA A 99 23.12 11.54 15.54
N VAL A 100 23.43 12.45 14.59
CA VAL A 100 23.06 12.28 13.18
C VAL A 100 23.74 11.07 12.56
N ARG A 101 25.05 10.86 12.81
CA ARG A 101 25.77 9.68 12.31
C ARG A 101 25.16 8.38 12.84
N ASN A 102 24.90 8.32 14.14
CA ASN A 102 24.26 7.17 14.79
C ASN A 102 22.87 6.91 14.20
N ALA A 103 22.04 7.94 14.06
CA ALA A 103 20.71 7.83 13.47
C ALA A 103 20.76 7.36 12.01
N ALA A 104 21.68 7.89 11.20
CA ALA A 104 21.84 7.51 9.81
C ALA A 104 22.34 6.06 9.64
N GLN A 105 23.32 5.65 10.45
CA GLN A 105 23.81 4.27 10.48
C GLN A 105 22.75 3.30 10.98
N ALA A 106 21.98 3.67 12.01
CA ALA A 106 20.89 2.84 12.50
C ALA A 106 19.79 2.70 11.44
N ALA A 107 19.38 3.80 10.81
CA ALA A 107 18.39 3.80 9.74
C ALA A 107 18.81 2.92 8.56
N SER A 108 20.06 3.01 8.11
CA SER A 108 20.57 2.22 6.97
C SER A 108 20.59 0.72 7.29
N ARG A 109 21.04 0.34 8.49
CA ARG A 109 21.06 -1.06 8.96
C ARG A 109 19.66 -1.62 9.14
N ILE A 110 18.73 -0.86 9.72
CA ILE A 110 17.32 -1.25 9.85
C ILE A 110 16.69 -1.49 8.47
N GLN A 111 16.89 -0.55 7.52
CA GLN A 111 16.36 -0.69 6.17
C GLN A 111 16.98 -1.88 5.43
N ALA A 112 18.28 -2.13 5.60
CA ALA A 112 18.96 -3.30 5.06
C ALA A 112 18.37 -4.61 5.61
N ALA A 113 18.20 -4.71 6.93
CA ALA A 113 17.57 -5.86 7.60
C ALA A 113 16.15 -6.11 7.08
N PHE A 114 15.33 -5.08 6.89
CA PHE A 114 14.00 -5.24 6.29
C PHE A 114 14.04 -5.72 4.84
N ARG A 115 15.01 -5.24 4.04
CA ARG A 115 15.20 -5.69 2.65
C ARG A 115 15.57 -7.17 2.63
N GLU A 116 16.56 -7.56 3.42
CA GLU A 116 17.01 -8.95 3.55
C GLU A 116 15.90 -9.87 4.07
N HIS A 117 15.22 -9.48 5.15
CA HIS A 117 14.09 -10.23 5.68
C HIS A 117 12.99 -10.42 4.62
N SER A 118 12.68 -9.37 3.84
CA SER A 118 11.69 -9.47 2.76
C SER A 118 12.14 -10.39 1.62
N PHE A 119 13.43 -10.40 1.30
CA PHE A 119 14.03 -11.26 0.29
C PHE A 119 14.03 -12.72 0.74
N ARG A 120 14.48 -12.99 1.97
CA ARG A 120 14.47 -14.34 2.57
C ARG A 120 13.06 -14.91 2.65
N LYS A 121 12.07 -14.08 3.02
CA LYS A 121 10.64 -14.49 3.03
C LYS A 121 10.14 -14.84 1.62
N ARG A 122 10.59 -14.13 0.58
CA ARG A 122 10.27 -14.45 -0.82
C ARG A 122 10.90 -15.77 -1.25
N GLN A 123 12.19 -15.96 -0.96
CA GLN A 123 12.88 -17.23 -1.26
C GLN A 123 12.22 -18.43 -0.58
N GLN A 124 11.85 -18.32 0.70
CA GLN A 124 11.15 -19.39 1.41
C GLN A 124 9.81 -19.75 0.77
N ARG A 125 9.10 -18.78 0.19
CA ARG A 125 7.85 -19.03 -0.55
C ARG A 125 8.11 -19.67 -1.89
N GLU A 126 9.13 -19.24 -2.62
CA GLU A 126 9.52 -19.85 -3.89
C GLU A 126 9.96 -21.31 -3.66
N VAL A 127 10.71 -21.59 -2.59
CA VAL A 127 11.06 -22.95 -2.18
C VAL A 127 9.83 -23.75 -1.74
N ALA A 128 8.91 -23.16 -0.97
CA ALA A 128 7.66 -23.84 -0.58
C ALA A 128 6.74 -24.11 -1.77
N ALA A 129 6.68 -23.20 -2.74
CA ALA A 129 5.93 -23.37 -3.98
C ALA A 129 6.57 -24.43 -4.88
N ALA A 130 7.90 -24.47 -4.97
CA ALA A 130 8.64 -25.51 -5.69
C ALA A 130 8.49 -26.88 -5.02
N ALA A 131 8.51 -26.95 -3.68
CA ALA A 131 8.28 -28.18 -2.93
C ALA A 131 6.83 -28.68 -3.07
N ALA A 132 5.85 -27.75 -3.15
CA ALA A 132 4.45 -28.09 -3.46
C ALA A 132 4.24 -28.54 -4.92
N ALA A 133 5.13 -28.15 -5.84
CA ALA A 133 5.09 -28.54 -7.24
C ALA A 133 5.71 -29.93 -7.51
N GLY A 134 6.28 -30.59 -6.50
CA GLY A 134 6.87 -31.92 -6.60
C GLY A 134 8.31 -31.90 -7.09
N SER A 135 9.21 -32.54 -6.35
CA SER A 135 10.57 -32.82 -6.81
C SER A 135 10.54 -33.91 -7.88
N GLU A 136 11.03 -33.62 -9.08
CA GLU A 136 11.54 -34.66 -9.96
C GLU A 136 12.99 -34.34 -10.35
N ASP A 137 13.79 -35.40 -10.29
CA ASP A 137 15.22 -35.46 -10.46
C ASP A 137 15.71 -34.86 -11.78
N GLU A 138 16.92 -34.30 -11.68
CA GLU A 138 18.03 -34.45 -12.61
C GLU A 138 17.67 -34.63 -14.11
N TYR A 139 17.83 -33.54 -14.87
CA TYR A 139 17.75 -33.38 -16.34
C TYR A 139 16.43 -32.90 -16.95
N ASN A 140 16.42 -31.58 -17.20
CA ASN A 140 15.94 -30.91 -18.41
C ASN A 140 14.48 -31.11 -18.86
N ILE A 141 13.70 -30.05 -18.59
CA ILE A 141 12.56 -29.55 -19.39
C ILE A 141 11.49 -30.62 -19.63
N LEU A 142 10.58 -30.78 -18.67
CA LEU A 142 9.34 -31.50 -18.90
C LEU A 142 8.46 -30.70 -19.87
N ALA A 143 7.72 -31.38 -20.75
CA ALA A 143 6.79 -30.74 -21.69
C ALA A 143 5.75 -29.82 -21.00
N ASN A 144 5.53 -30.01 -19.70
CA ASN A 144 4.71 -29.16 -18.84
C ASN A 144 5.35 -27.79 -18.57
N ASP A 145 6.68 -27.66 -18.59
CA ASP A 145 7.38 -26.39 -18.41
C ASP A 145 7.22 -25.50 -19.64
N ILE A 146 7.06 -26.05 -20.84
CA ILE A 146 6.75 -25.27 -22.05
C ILE A 146 5.32 -24.70 -21.93
N THR A 147 4.39 -25.47 -21.37
CA THR A 147 3.04 -24.97 -21.09
C THR A 147 3.02 -23.97 -19.92
N GLY A 148 3.88 -24.17 -18.91
CA GLY A 148 4.04 -23.29 -17.76
C GLY A 148 4.72 -21.96 -18.12
N LEU A 149 5.76 -21.97 -18.95
CA LEU A 149 6.39 -20.79 -19.56
C LEU A 149 5.45 -20.11 -20.57
N SER A 150 4.63 -20.87 -21.29
CA SER A 150 3.54 -20.32 -22.12
C SER A 150 2.44 -19.66 -21.28
N ALA A 151 2.11 -20.21 -20.12
CA ALA A 151 1.12 -19.65 -19.20
C ALA A 151 1.68 -18.42 -18.47
N ALA A 152 2.92 -18.49 -18.00
CA ALA A 152 3.64 -17.40 -17.36
C ALA A 152 3.91 -16.24 -18.33
N SER A 153 4.21 -16.50 -19.61
CA SER A 153 4.28 -15.45 -20.63
C SER A 153 2.91 -14.85 -20.97
N LYS A 154 1.83 -15.63 -20.95
CA LYS A 154 0.46 -15.08 -21.07
C LYS A 154 0.08 -14.19 -19.87
N LEU A 155 0.59 -14.47 -18.68
CA LEU A 155 0.37 -13.65 -17.48
C LEU A 155 1.27 -12.39 -17.48
N ALA A 156 2.56 -12.53 -17.81
CA ALA A 156 3.50 -11.40 -17.89
C ALA A 156 3.18 -10.40 -19.01
N PHE A 157 2.58 -10.87 -20.12
CA PHE A 157 2.11 -10.02 -21.24
C PHE A 157 0.57 -9.83 -21.26
N GLY A 158 -0.16 -10.32 -20.25
CA GLY A 158 -1.63 -10.32 -20.20
C GLY A 158 -2.25 -8.98 -19.84
N ASN A 159 -1.66 -8.24 -18.91
CA ASN A 159 -2.33 -7.06 -18.34
C ASN A 159 -2.37 -5.85 -19.26
N ALA A 160 -1.44 -5.69 -20.21
CA ALA A 160 -1.52 -4.61 -21.19
C ALA A 160 -2.63 -4.84 -22.24
N ARG A 161 -3.06 -6.09 -22.44
CA ARG A 161 -4.11 -6.45 -23.40
C ARG A 161 -5.50 -6.22 -22.81
N ASP A 162 -5.68 -6.38 -21.51
CA ASP A 162 -6.99 -6.30 -20.87
C ASP A 162 -7.50 -4.87 -20.71
N TYR A 163 -6.64 -3.90 -20.39
CA TYR A 163 -7.01 -2.46 -20.44
C TYR A 163 -7.45 -2.04 -21.84
N ASN A 164 -6.78 -2.55 -22.88
CA ASN A 164 -7.15 -2.32 -24.27
C ASN A 164 -8.47 -3.01 -24.65
N THR A 165 -8.76 -4.18 -24.08
CA THR A 165 -9.97 -4.95 -24.38
C THR A 165 -11.23 -4.26 -23.85
N ALA A 166 -11.18 -3.70 -22.64
CA ALA A 166 -12.27 -2.89 -22.08
C ALA A 166 -12.51 -1.62 -22.91
N ALA A 167 -11.44 -0.89 -23.27
CA ALA A 167 -11.53 0.29 -24.11
C ALA A 167 -12.13 -0.02 -25.50
N LEU A 168 -11.70 -1.12 -26.13
CA LEU A 168 -12.22 -1.57 -27.42
C LEU A 168 -13.70 -1.99 -27.34
N ALA A 169 -14.15 -2.61 -26.24
CA ALA A 169 -15.55 -2.96 -26.03
C ALA A 169 -16.44 -1.70 -25.94
N ILE A 170 -15.99 -0.69 -25.20
CA ILE A 170 -16.68 0.61 -25.09
C ILE A 170 -16.74 1.31 -26.45
N GLN A 171 -15.63 1.36 -27.17
CA GLN A 171 -15.57 1.96 -28.52
C GLN A 171 -16.49 1.24 -29.51
N LYS A 172 -16.56 -0.10 -29.47
CA LYS A 172 -17.48 -0.88 -30.31
C LYS A 172 -18.94 -0.56 -29.99
N LYS A 173 -19.32 -0.45 -28.71
CA LYS A 173 -20.67 -0.04 -28.30
C LYS A 173 -21.00 1.39 -28.74
N TYR A 174 -20.05 2.32 -28.61
CA TYR A 174 -20.22 3.71 -29.04
C TYR A 174 -20.36 3.84 -30.56
N ARG A 175 -19.54 3.13 -31.35
CA ARG A 175 -19.65 3.09 -32.82
C ARG A 175 -21.03 2.58 -33.26
N GLY A 176 -21.51 1.51 -32.64
CA GLY A 176 -22.85 0.97 -32.92
C GLY A 176 -23.99 1.90 -32.50
N TRP A 177 -23.87 2.59 -31.36
CA TRP A 177 -24.85 3.59 -30.92
C TRP A 177 -24.88 4.82 -31.85
N LYS A 178 -23.71 5.34 -32.21
CA LYS A 178 -23.56 6.50 -33.11
C LYS A 178 -24.15 6.20 -34.50
N GLY A 179 -23.88 5.01 -35.03
CA GLY A 179 -24.48 4.56 -36.30
C GLY A 179 -26.01 4.49 -36.25
N ARG A 180 -26.58 3.87 -35.19
CA ARG A 180 -28.04 3.81 -35.00
C ARG A 180 -28.68 5.19 -34.84
N LYS A 181 -28.05 6.10 -34.08
CA LYS A 181 -28.53 7.48 -33.90
C LYS A 181 -28.55 8.23 -35.24
N ASN A 182 -27.50 8.10 -36.04
CA ASN A 182 -27.42 8.73 -37.36
C ASN A 182 -28.45 8.13 -38.34
N TYR A 183 -28.62 6.80 -38.34
CA TYR A 183 -29.62 6.13 -39.15
C TYR A 183 -31.04 6.60 -38.84
N ILE A 184 -31.40 6.68 -37.55
CA ILE A 184 -32.72 7.18 -37.13
C ILE A 184 -32.92 8.63 -37.58
N ALA A 185 -31.91 9.48 -37.43
CA ALA A 185 -31.99 10.88 -37.87
C ALA A 185 -32.18 11.01 -39.39
N ILE A 186 -31.45 10.23 -40.20
CA ILE A 186 -31.62 10.20 -41.66
C ILE A 186 -32.99 9.64 -42.03
N ARG A 187 -33.43 8.55 -41.38
CA ARG A 187 -34.73 7.94 -41.64
C ARG A 187 -35.87 8.91 -41.34
N HIS A 188 -35.78 9.69 -40.26
CA HIS A 188 -36.74 10.74 -39.94
C HIS A 188 -36.83 11.80 -41.05
N LYS A 189 -35.68 12.25 -41.57
CA LYS A 189 -35.63 13.21 -42.68
C LYS A 189 -36.23 12.63 -43.97
N VAL A 190 -35.88 11.40 -44.31
CA VAL A 190 -36.44 10.69 -45.47
C VAL A 190 -37.94 10.53 -45.35
N VAL A 191 -38.46 10.12 -44.19
CA VAL A 191 -39.90 10.01 -43.96
C VAL A 191 -40.59 11.37 -44.07
N LYS A 192 -39.98 12.45 -43.56
CA LYS A 192 -40.49 13.81 -43.70
C LYS A 192 -40.56 14.26 -45.18
N ILE A 193 -39.54 13.93 -45.96
CA ILE A 193 -39.52 14.18 -47.41
C ILE A 193 -40.56 13.32 -48.13
N GLN A 194 -40.66 12.03 -47.80
CA GLN A 194 -41.66 11.12 -48.38
C GLN A 194 -43.09 11.57 -48.07
N LEU A 195 -43.35 12.09 -46.87
CA LEU A 195 -44.64 12.68 -46.50
C LEU A 195 -44.91 13.99 -47.25
N ASN A 196 -43.91 14.84 -47.45
CA ASN A 196 -44.08 16.09 -48.21
C ASN A 196 -44.25 15.83 -49.72
N VAL A 197 -43.51 14.89 -50.30
CA VAL A 197 -43.56 14.56 -51.74
C VAL A 197 -44.81 13.74 -52.08
N ARG A 198 -45.25 12.83 -51.20
CA ARG A 198 -46.52 12.09 -51.37
C ARG A 198 -47.74 12.87 -50.86
N GLY A 199 -47.53 13.91 -50.05
CA GLY A 199 -48.55 14.78 -49.50
C GLY A 199 -49.29 15.65 -50.53
N GLN A 200 -48.87 15.62 -51.80
CA GLN A 200 -49.59 16.30 -52.88
C GLN A 200 -50.48 15.37 -53.70
N LYS A 201 -50.40 14.04 -53.55
CA LYS A 201 -51.27 13.10 -54.28
C LYS A 201 -51.63 11.92 -53.37
N ASN A 202 -52.88 11.90 -52.89
CA ASN A 202 -53.54 10.79 -52.16
C ASN A 202 -53.45 10.79 -50.61
N CYS A 203 -53.54 11.97 -49.97
CA CYS A 203 -53.83 12.07 -48.54
C CYS A 203 -55.32 11.90 -48.28
N SER A 204 -55.79 10.68 -47.98
CA SER A 204 -56.92 10.53 -47.05
C SER A 204 -57.02 9.11 -46.46
N TYR A 205 -56.90 8.05 -47.26
CA TYR A 205 -57.17 6.68 -46.78
C TYR A 205 -55.93 5.86 -46.35
N ALA A 206 -54.82 5.91 -47.10
CA ALA A 206 -53.64 5.08 -46.81
C ALA A 206 -52.88 5.53 -45.54
N SER A 207 -52.75 6.84 -45.29
CA SER A 207 -52.14 7.37 -44.04
C SER A 207 -52.98 7.09 -42.80
N CYS A 208 -54.32 7.00 -42.94
CA CYS A 208 -55.20 6.64 -41.82
C CYS A 208 -55.06 5.16 -41.46
N ILE A 209 -54.98 4.26 -42.45
CA ILE A 209 -54.82 2.81 -42.23
C ILE A 209 -53.45 2.51 -41.59
N ASP A 210 -52.34 3.05 -42.11
CA ASP A 210 -51.00 2.81 -41.52
C ASP A 210 -50.86 3.40 -40.11
N ARG A 211 -51.50 4.55 -39.85
CA ARG A 211 -51.51 5.18 -38.52
C ARG A 211 -52.41 4.42 -37.55
N LEU A 212 -53.56 3.91 -37.98
CA LEU A 212 -54.44 3.02 -37.18
C LEU A 212 -53.77 1.68 -36.87
N MET A 213 -53.03 1.09 -37.83
CA MET A 213 -52.32 -0.17 -37.63
C MET A 213 -51.09 -0.01 -36.71
N SER A 214 -50.34 1.09 -36.85
CA SER A 214 -49.21 1.40 -35.95
C SER A 214 -49.66 1.73 -34.53
N VAL A 215 -50.75 2.48 -34.34
CA VAL A 215 -51.27 2.81 -33.00
C VAL A 215 -51.82 1.56 -32.31
N ARG A 216 -52.56 0.70 -33.03
CA ARG A 216 -53.03 -0.59 -32.49
C ARG A 216 -51.85 -1.53 -32.16
N GLY A 217 -50.85 -1.63 -33.02
CA GLY A 217 -49.66 -2.47 -32.78
C GLY A 217 -48.72 -1.94 -31.69
N TYR A 218 -48.66 -0.62 -31.47
CA TYR A 218 -47.85 -0.01 -30.41
C TYR A 218 -48.45 -0.28 -29.02
N GLN A 219 -49.78 -0.21 -28.89
CA GLN A 219 -50.49 -0.52 -27.64
C GLN A 219 -50.19 -1.96 -27.18
N THR A 220 -50.25 -2.93 -28.09
CA THR A 220 -49.98 -4.35 -27.80
C THR A 220 -48.51 -4.59 -27.43
N ARG A 221 -47.56 -3.92 -28.08
CA ARG A 221 -46.13 -4.02 -27.75
C ARG A 221 -45.80 -3.39 -26.38
N LYS A 222 -46.51 -2.34 -25.99
CA LYS A 222 -46.35 -1.71 -24.66
C LYS A 222 -46.78 -2.69 -23.56
N GLN A 223 -47.93 -3.33 -23.72
CA GLN A 223 -48.40 -4.33 -22.77
C GLN A 223 -47.44 -5.53 -22.71
N TYR A 224 -47.05 -6.07 -23.87
CA TYR A 224 -46.13 -7.22 -23.94
C TYR A 224 -44.76 -6.92 -23.29
N LYS A 225 -44.24 -5.69 -23.44
CA LYS A 225 -42.97 -5.28 -22.79
C LYS A 225 -43.10 -5.20 -21.26
N ILE A 226 -44.24 -4.75 -20.75
CA ILE A 226 -44.54 -4.73 -19.31
C ILE A 226 -44.62 -6.17 -18.79
N PHE A 227 -45.33 -7.05 -19.49
CA PHE A 227 -45.41 -8.48 -19.14
C PHE A 227 -44.03 -9.16 -19.15
N CYS A 228 -43.23 -8.99 -20.21
CA CYS A 228 -41.89 -9.57 -20.25
C CYS A 228 -40.97 -9.04 -19.14
N TRP A 229 -41.06 -7.75 -18.80
CA TRP A 229 -40.29 -7.17 -17.70
C TRP A 229 -40.74 -7.73 -16.35
N ALA A 230 -42.05 -7.80 -16.12
CA ALA A 230 -42.63 -8.38 -14.91
C ALA A 230 -42.25 -9.86 -14.76
N VAL A 231 -42.35 -10.66 -15.82
CA VAL A 231 -41.96 -12.08 -15.81
C VAL A 231 -40.46 -12.25 -15.59
N SER A 232 -39.62 -11.39 -16.18
CA SER A 232 -38.17 -11.43 -15.95
C SER A 232 -37.82 -11.12 -14.49
N VAL A 233 -38.50 -10.16 -13.85
CA VAL A 233 -38.30 -9.84 -12.43
C VAL A 233 -38.83 -10.96 -11.54
N LEU A 234 -40.02 -11.49 -11.84
CA LEU A 234 -40.62 -12.59 -11.09
C LEU A 234 -39.75 -13.86 -11.16
N GLU A 235 -39.19 -14.17 -12.33
CA GLU A 235 -38.23 -15.27 -12.51
C GLU A 235 -37.00 -15.07 -11.61
N LYS A 236 -36.43 -13.86 -11.54
CA LYS A 236 -35.30 -13.58 -10.65
C LYS A 236 -35.68 -13.72 -9.16
N ILE A 237 -36.87 -13.30 -8.77
CA ILE A 237 -37.36 -13.43 -7.39
C ILE A 237 -37.61 -14.89 -7.03
N VAL A 238 -38.29 -15.66 -7.90
CA VAL A 238 -38.53 -17.10 -7.69
C VAL A 238 -37.22 -17.89 -7.66
N LEU A 239 -36.26 -17.57 -8.53
CA LEU A 239 -34.93 -18.16 -8.51
C LEU A 239 -34.18 -17.84 -7.22
N ARG A 240 -34.32 -16.62 -6.68
CA ARG A 240 -33.73 -16.21 -5.40
C ARG A 240 -34.41 -16.87 -4.20
N TRP A 241 -35.73 -17.08 -4.26
CA TRP A 241 -36.52 -17.70 -3.19
C TRP A 241 -36.34 -19.22 -3.13
N ARG A 242 -36.38 -19.93 -4.26
CA ARG A 242 -36.15 -21.39 -4.32
C ARG A 242 -34.72 -21.79 -3.91
N ARG A 243 -33.72 -20.95 -4.14
CA ARG A 243 -32.30 -21.29 -3.89
C ARG A 243 -31.71 -20.71 -2.61
N LYS A 244 -32.50 -20.04 -1.75
CA LYS A 244 -32.06 -19.45 -0.46
C LYS A 244 -30.67 -18.78 -0.53
N GLY A 245 -30.52 -17.76 -1.39
CA GLY A 245 -29.33 -16.89 -1.45
C GLY A 245 -28.38 -17.15 -2.62
N VAL A 246 -27.79 -16.08 -3.16
CA VAL A 246 -26.84 -15.96 -4.30
C VAL A 246 -27.37 -16.28 -5.71
N GLY A 247 -27.80 -15.22 -6.42
CA GLY A 247 -28.53 -15.29 -7.70
C GLY A 247 -27.85 -14.65 -8.91
N LEU A 248 -26.52 -14.70 -9.03
CA LEU A 248 -25.79 -14.40 -10.27
C LEU A 248 -24.78 -15.52 -10.54
N ARG A 249 -25.21 -16.53 -11.30
CA ARG A 249 -24.33 -17.60 -11.79
C ARG A 249 -23.45 -17.05 -12.90
N GLY A 250 -22.22 -16.70 -12.52
CA GLY A 250 -21.16 -16.16 -13.38
C GLY A 250 -19.88 -15.86 -12.60
N PHE A 251 -19.99 -15.53 -11.31
CA PHE A 251 -18.88 -15.65 -10.37
C PHE A 251 -19.08 -16.92 -9.57
N ARG A 252 -18.42 -17.99 -10.01
CA ARG A 252 -17.93 -18.99 -9.08
C ARG A 252 -16.70 -18.31 -8.47
N PRO A 253 -16.70 -17.83 -7.21
CA PRO A 253 -15.48 -18.01 -6.45
C PRO A 253 -15.40 -19.54 -6.36
N GLU A 254 -14.59 -20.11 -7.24
CA GLU A 254 -13.86 -21.29 -6.85
C GLU A 254 -13.34 -20.95 -5.44
N MET A 255 -13.34 -21.88 -4.50
CA MET A 255 -12.35 -21.79 -3.44
C MET A 255 -10.98 -21.94 -4.12
N GLU A 256 -10.61 -20.97 -4.95
CA GLU A 256 -9.25 -20.49 -5.09
C GLU A 256 -8.93 -20.08 -3.67
N SER A 257 -8.09 -20.92 -3.05
CA SER A 257 -7.13 -20.48 -2.05
C SER A 257 -6.93 -18.99 -2.23
N ILE A 258 -7.42 -18.25 -1.23
CA ILE A 258 -7.25 -16.80 -1.09
C ILE A 258 -5.95 -16.46 -1.78
N ASP A 259 -6.00 -15.63 -2.82
CA ASP A 259 -4.82 -15.03 -3.42
C ASP A 259 -4.21 -14.10 -2.35
N GLU A 260 -3.62 -14.73 -1.34
CA GLU A 260 -2.80 -14.14 -0.31
C GLU A 260 -1.54 -13.55 -0.96
N SER A 261 -1.30 -13.73 -2.27
CA SER A 261 -0.13 -13.16 -2.93
C SER A 261 -0.35 -11.69 -3.29
N GLU A 262 -1.46 -11.34 -3.93
CA GLU A 262 -1.73 -9.96 -4.37
C GLU A 262 -2.14 -9.03 -3.21
N ASP A 263 -3.03 -9.50 -2.33
CA ASP A 263 -3.47 -8.73 -1.16
C ASP A 263 -2.33 -8.54 -0.13
N GLU A 264 -1.43 -9.53 0.02
CA GLU A 264 -0.23 -9.34 0.83
C GLU A 264 0.78 -8.39 0.19
N ASP A 265 0.92 -8.36 -1.14
CA ASP A 265 1.88 -7.48 -1.80
C ASP A 265 1.49 -6.00 -1.63
N ILE A 266 0.19 -5.72 -1.68
CA ILE A 266 -0.36 -4.40 -1.34
C ILE A 266 -0.08 -4.07 0.15
N LEU A 267 -0.40 -4.99 1.07
CA LEU A 267 -0.12 -4.80 2.50
C LEU A 267 1.39 -4.69 2.80
N LYS A 268 2.26 -5.38 2.04
CA LYS A 268 3.72 -5.29 2.14
C LYS A 268 4.21 -3.94 1.66
N LEU A 269 3.69 -3.41 0.56
CA LEU A 269 4.03 -2.07 0.08
C LEU A 269 3.62 -1.02 1.11
N PHE A 270 2.43 -1.14 1.71
CA PHE A 270 1.99 -0.24 2.77
C PHE A 270 2.83 -0.37 4.04
N ARG A 271 3.21 -1.59 4.45
CA ARG A 271 4.10 -1.80 5.61
C ARG A 271 5.50 -1.24 5.34
N LYS A 272 6.09 -1.50 4.17
CA LYS A 272 7.40 -0.96 3.75
C LYS A 272 7.37 0.57 3.73
N GLN A 273 6.39 1.15 3.04
CA GLN A 273 6.25 2.60 2.96
C GLN A 273 6.03 3.23 4.34
N LYS A 274 5.26 2.60 5.23
CA LYS A 274 5.01 3.12 6.58
C LYS A 274 6.27 3.08 7.45
N VAL A 275 7.01 1.97 7.43
CA VAL A 275 8.25 1.82 8.21
C VAL A 275 9.35 2.73 7.66
N ASP A 276 9.57 2.75 6.35
CA ASP A 276 10.58 3.61 5.72
C ASP A 276 10.26 5.09 5.94
N LYS A 277 8.98 5.47 5.83
CA LYS A 277 8.55 6.84 6.14
C LYS A 277 8.82 7.19 7.60
N ALA A 278 8.50 6.31 8.54
CA ALA A 278 8.76 6.55 9.96
C ALA A 278 10.26 6.70 10.27
N ILE A 279 11.12 5.87 9.66
CA ILE A 279 12.58 5.94 9.78
C ILE A 279 13.10 7.27 9.21
N ASN A 280 12.68 7.62 7.99
CA ASN A 280 13.11 8.87 7.34
C ASN A 280 12.62 10.10 8.11
N GLU A 281 11.40 10.08 8.65
CA GLU A 281 10.90 11.14 9.52
C GLU A 281 11.71 11.26 10.81
N ALA A 282 12.11 10.14 11.43
CA ALA A 282 12.97 10.15 12.62
C ALA A 282 14.33 10.76 12.29
N VAL A 283 14.98 10.35 11.19
CA VAL A 283 16.26 10.94 10.73
C VAL A 283 16.10 12.43 10.44
N SER A 284 15.01 12.84 9.79
CA SER A 284 14.71 14.26 9.53
C SER A 284 14.58 15.08 10.81
N ARG A 285 13.97 14.53 11.87
CA ARG A 285 13.90 15.19 13.18
C ARG A 285 15.29 15.36 13.81
N VAL A 286 16.15 14.33 13.75
CA VAL A 286 17.53 14.41 14.23
C VAL A 286 18.32 15.46 13.47
N LEU A 287 18.20 15.51 12.14
CA LEU A 287 18.83 16.53 11.30
C LEU A 287 18.34 17.94 11.67
N SER A 288 17.03 18.12 11.83
CA SER A 288 16.43 19.44 12.15
C SER A 288 16.88 20.02 13.50
N MET A 289 17.34 19.16 14.41
CA MET A 289 17.93 19.57 15.69
C MET A 289 19.31 20.20 15.52
N VAL A 290 20.07 19.78 14.50
CA VAL A 290 21.41 20.32 14.23
C VAL A 290 21.32 21.76 13.76
N ASP A 291 20.25 22.19 13.10
CA ASP A 291 20.18 23.54 12.55
C ASP A 291 20.02 24.64 13.61
N SER A 292 19.51 24.31 14.81
CA SER A 292 19.22 25.31 15.85
C SER A 292 20.12 25.16 17.08
N LEU A 293 20.71 26.28 17.53
CA LEU A 293 21.58 26.29 18.72
C LEU A 293 20.82 25.88 19.99
N GLU A 294 19.57 26.31 20.12
CA GLU A 294 18.73 25.94 21.26
C GLU A 294 18.45 24.44 21.30
N ALA A 295 18.20 23.81 20.14
CA ALA A 295 17.98 22.37 20.05
C ALA A 295 19.25 21.58 20.40
N ARG A 296 20.43 22.03 19.93
CA ARG A 296 21.72 21.42 20.30
C ARG A 296 21.95 21.44 21.81
N LYS A 297 21.71 22.60 22.46
CA LYS A 297 21.83 22.75 23.92
C LYS A 297 20.81 21.89 24.66
N GLN A 298 19.57 21.80 24.19
CA GLN A 298 18.54 20.94 24.75
C GLN A 298 18.94 19.45 24.68
N TYR A 299 19.44 19.00 23.52
CA TYR A 299 19.91 17.64 23.30
C TYR A 299 21.05 17.27 24.26
N ARG A 300 22.09 18.11 24.31
CA ARG A 300 23.23 17.90 25.21
C ARG A 300 22.80 17.78 26.67
N ARG A 301 21.97 18.72 27.16
CA ARG A 301 21.47 18.69 28.54
C ARG A 301 20.71 17.38 28.84
N LEU A 302 20.00 16.83 27.85
CA LEU A 302 19.34 15.54 27.98
C LEU A 302 20.35 14.38 28.02
N LEU A 303 21.34 14.41 27.13
CA LEU A 303 22.39 13.39 27.03
C LEU A 303 23.20 13.30 28.34
N GLU A 304 23.61 14.43 28.90
CA GLU A 304 24.32 14.49 30.18
C GLU A 304 23.48 13.95 31.33
N ARG A 305 22.20 14.37 31.43
CA ARG A 305 21.28 13.85 32.45
C ARG A 305 21.06 12.35 32.30
N TYR A 306 20.96 11.84 31.08
CA TYR A 306 20.82 10.41 30.82
C TYR A 306 22.07 9.66 31.30
N ARG A 307 23.27 10.14 30.97
CA ARG A 307 24.54 9.56 31.44
C ARG A 307 24.62 9.54 32.97
N GLN A 308 24.28 10.66 33.64
CA GLN A 308 24.26 10.75 35.10
C GLN A 308 23.28 9.75 35.73
N VAL A 309 22.03 9.69 35.26
CA VAL A 309 21.02 8.76 35.81
C VAL A 309 21.41 7.31 35.56
N LYS A 310 21.99 7.00 34.39
CA LYS A 310 22.46 5.65 34.07
C LYS A 310 23.58 5.20 35.01
N VAL A 311 24.55 6.07 35.31
CA VAL A 311 25.62 5.78 36.27
C VAL A 311 25.06 5.55 37.68
N ILE A 312 24.18 6.45 38.16
CA ILE A 312 23.56 6.31 39.48
C ILE A 312 22.81 4.97 39.58
N ARG A 313 22.07 4.59 38.53
CA ARG A 313 21.31 3.33 38.51
C ARG A 313 22.19 2.09 38.57
N LEU A 314 23.33 2.10 37.88
CA LEU A 314 24.30 0.99 37.93
C LEU A 314 24.89 0.80 39.34
N HIS A 315 25.06 1.88 40.09
CA HIS A 315 25.54 1.84 41.47
C HIS A 315 24.48 1.42 42.50
N THR A 316 23.19 1.64 42.22
CA THR A 316 22.10 1.27 43.14
C THR A 316 21.51 -0.13 42.90
N SER A 317 21.92 -0.81 41.84
CA SER A 317 21.48 -2.17 41.48
C SER A 317 22.40 -3.29 42.01
N PHE A 318 23.28 -2.99 42.97
CA PHE A 318 24.09 -3.97 43.71
C PHE A 318 23.56 -4.14 45.13
#